data_AF-A0A1H3PH58-F1
#
_entry.id   AF-A0A1H3PH58-F1
#
_cell.length_a   1.000
_cell.length_b   1.000
_cell.length_c   1.000
_cell.angle_alpha   90.00
_cell.angle_beta   90.00
_cell.angle_gamma   90.00
#
_symmetry.space_group_name_H-M   'P 1'
#
loop_
_entity.id
_entity.type
_entity.pdbx_description
1 polymer ?
#
loop_
_entity_poly.entity_id
_entity_poly.type
_entity_poly.pdbx_seq_one_letter_code
_entity_poly.pdbx_strand_id
1 'polypeptide(L)'
;MLRRFGDRDTFAVEVGDFDGGLRVVDLWAGGRRLTVKDNFAYVPQFCLSMRHTIEDVRGGAVPSCPYPGHSPEENFRLLFMGDEEFREKHWFMHWGPTTDNLTPYAYLQDGELVLVIRFWGEETDDVVVARIAPDQFVATVEAAADLLERESPRSERRGRGAGRFPGVREAAQPPSAVNGRRPRRAGVG
;
A
#
# COMPACT_ATOMS: atom_id res chain seq x y z
N MET A 1 1.70 15.17 15.63
CA MET A 1 3.13 15.40 15.32
C MET A 1 3.45 14.81 13.96
N LEU A 2 4.00 15.61 13.05
CA LEU A 2 4.39 15.15 11.71
C LEU A 2 5.75 14.45 11.74
N ARG A 3 5.85 13.25 11.16
CA ARG A 3 7.12 12.52 10.95
C ARG A 3 7.37 12.31 9.47
N ARG A 4 8.56 12.67 8.99
CA ARG A 4 8.95 12.56 7.58
C ARG A 4 9.99 11.46 7.39
N PHE A 5 9.82 10.66 6.34
CA PHE A 5 10.79 9.69 5.83
C PHE A 5 11.12 10.06 4.39
N GLY A 6 12.41 10.03 4.03
CA GLY A 6 12.87 10.40 2.69
C GLY A 6 13.05 11.92 2.49
N ASP A 7 13.11 12.31 1.21
CA ASP A 7 13.35 13.68 0.77
C ASP A 7 12.27 14.11 -0.23
N ARG A 8 11.67 15.28 -0.03
CA ARG A 8 10.55 15.76 -0.85
C ARG A 8 10.95 15.97 -2.30
N ASP A 9 12.22 16.32 -2.54
CA ASP A 9 12.74 16.58 -3.90
C ASP A 9 12.94 15.29 -4.71
N THR A 10 13.03 14.14 -4.03
CA THR A 10 13.08 12.81 -4.66
C THR A 10 11.79 12.05 -4.38
N PHE A 11 11.70 11.39 -3.24
CA PHE A 11 10.49 10.77 -2.72
C PHE A 11 10.44 10.85 -1.19
N ALA A 12 9.29 11.23 -0.64
CA ALA A 12 9.07 11.23 0.81
C ALA A 12 7.66 10.82 1.20
N VAL A 13 7.56 10.27 2.41
CA VAL A 13 6.30 9.98 3.10
C VAL A 13 6.27 10.78 4.40
N GLU A 14 5.21 11.54 4.61
CA GLU A 14 4.99 12.28 5.84
C GLU A 14 3.75 11.74 6.55
N VAL A 15 3.92 11.37 7.81
CA VAL A 15 2.87 10.75 8.62
C VAL A 15 2.46 11.74 9.71
N GLY A 16 1.21 12.20 9.65
CA GLY A 16 0.59 13.12 10.59
C GLY A 16 -0.19 12.41 11.69
N ASP A 17 -1.18 13.10 12.27
CA ASP A 17 -1.99 12.58 13.38
C ASP A 17 -3.14 11.66 12.91
N PHE A 18 -3.79 11.00 13.87
CA PHE A 18 -5.03 10.26 13.60
C PHE A 18 -6.24 11.20 13.60
N ASP A 19 -7.17 10.94 12.69
CA ASP A 19 -8.51 11.53 12.70
C ASP A 19 -9.55 10.46 12.34
N GLY A 20 -10.58 10.30 13.16
CA GLY A 20 -11.64 9.31 12.90
C GLY A 20 -11.17 7.85 12.74
N GLY A 21 -9.97 7.49 13.22
CA GLY A 21 -9.37 6.16 13.03
C GLY A 21 -8.59 6.00 11.72
N LEU A 22 -8.51 7.04 10.89
CA LEU A 22 -7.64 7.16 9.74
C LEU A 22 -6.38 7.94 10.11
N ARG A 23 -5.32 7.75 9.33
CA ARG A 23 -4.04 8.45 9.54
C ARG A 23 -3.81 9.46 8.44
N VAL A 24 -3.41 10.67 8.79
CA VAL A 24 -2.94 11.64 7.80
C VAL A 24 -1.59 11.18 7.24
N VAL A 25 -1.50 11.01 5.93
CA VAL A 25 -0.31 10.62 5.20
C VAL A 25 -0.16 11.50 3.96
N ASP A 26 0.91 12.29 3.90
CA ASP A 26 1.27 13.03 2.71
C ASP A 26 2.39 12.34 1.93
N LEU A 27 2.19 12.17 0.63
CA LEU A 27 3.19 11.63 -0.28
C LEU A 27 3.82 12.76 -1.09
N TRP A 28 5.12 12.68 -1.30
CA TRP A 28 5.89 13.66 -2.06
C TRP A 28 6.75 12.96 -3.12
N ALA A 29 6.83 13.56 -4.29
CA ALA A 29 7.77 13.18 -5.33
C ALA A 29 8.18 14.40 -6.15
N GLY A 30 9.47 14.53 -6.49
CA GLY A 30 9.95 15.60 -7.38
C GLY A 30 9.62 17.01 -6.87
N GLY A 31 9.62 17.21 -5.54
CA GLY A 31 9.27 18.47 -4.88
C GLY A 31 7.77 18.77 -4.82
N ARG A 32 6.89 17.93 -5.39
CA ARG A 32 5.43 18.11 -5.36
C ARG A 32 4.76 17.13 -4.41
N ARG A 33 3.75 17.62 -3.69
CA ARG A 33 2.86 16.79 -2.87
C ARG A 33 1.86 16.08 -3.79
N LEU A 34 1.72 14.77 -3.65
CA LEU A 34 0.85 13.92 -4.47
C LEU A 34 -0.55 13.75 -3.87
N THR A 35 -0.65 13.76 -2.55
CA THR A 35 -1.91 13.63 -1.78
C THR A 35 -2.66 14.96 -1.69
N VAL A 36 -3.01 15.52 -2.85
CA VAL A 36 -3.64 16.85 -2.94
C VAL A 36 -5.15 16.82 -2.74
N LYS A 37 -5.82 15.70 -3.07
CA LYS A 37 -7.29 15.55 -2.93
C LYS A 37 -7.67 14.89 -1.62
N ASP A 38 -7.04 13.78 -1.28
CA ASP A 38 -7.21 13.08 -0.02
C ASP A 38 -5.83 12.65 0.50
N ASN A 39 -5.63 12.78 1.80
CA ASN A 39 -4.43 12.36 2.51
C ASN A 39 -4.76 11.52 3.75
N PHE A 40 -6.00 11.04 3.91
CA PHE A 40 -6.38 10.11 4.96
C PHE A 40 -6.21 8.66 4.49
N ALA A 41 -5.39 7.91 5.21
CA ALA A 41 -5.11 6.51 4.93
C ALA A 41 -5.76 5.59 5.96
N TYR A 42 -6.47 4.56 5.49
CA TYR A 42 -6.81 3.42 6.33
C TYR A 42 -5.59 2.52 6.50
N VAL A 43 -4.92 2.69 7.65
CA VAL A 43 -3.59 2.12 7.95
C VAL A 43 -3.43 0.65 7.52
N PRO A 44 -4.34 -0.29 7.85
CA PRO A 44 -4.13 -1.70 7.49
C PRO A 44 -4.01 -1.96 5.98
N GLN A 45 -4.86 -1.33 5.16
CA GLN A 45 -4.78 -1.49 3.71
C GLN A 45 -3.62 -0.71 3.12
N PHE A 46 -3.38 0.51 3.60
CA PHE A 46 -2.30 1.34 3.11
C PHE A 46 -0.93 0.69 3.34
N CYS A 47 -0.70 0.15 4.55
CA CYS A 47 0.52 -0.60 4.84
C CYS A 47 0.65 -1.85 3.96
N LEU A 48 -0.41 -2.63 3.75
CA LEU A 48 -0.37 -3.79 2.85
C LEU A 48 0.07 -3.39 1.44
N SER A 49 -0.50 -2.31 0.89
CA SER A 49 -0.11 -1.78 -0.42
C SER A 49 1.35 -1.32 -0.45
N MET A 50 1.83 -0.63 0.59
CA MET A 50 3.23 -0.23 0.72
C MET A 50 4.17 -1.45 0.75
N ARG A 51 3.80 -2.53 1.48
CA ARG A 51 4.59 -3.76 1.56
C ARG A 51 4.69 -4.46 0.21
N HIS A 52 3.58 -4.59 -0.53
CA HIS A 52 3.64 -5.15 -1.89
C HIS A 52 4.56 -4.33 -2.80
N THR A 53 4.46 -3.00 -2.78
CA THR A 53 5.38 -2.16 -3.57
C THR A 53 6.83 -2.33 -3.16
N ILE A 54 7.13 -2.50 -1.86
CA ILE A 54 8.48 -2.84 -1.40
C ILE A 54 8.95 -4.17 -1.97
N GLU A 55 8.09 -5.20 -1.94
CA GLU A 55 8.39 -6.52 -2.48
C GLU A 55 8.64 -6.47 -3.99
N ASP A 56 7.86 -5.71 -4.74
CA ASP A 56 8.04 -5.51 -6.18
C ASP A 56 9.41 -4.89 -6.49
N VAL A 57 9.79 -3.84 -5.74
CA VAL A 57 11.09 -3.18 -5.94
C VAL A 57 12.26 -4.09 -5.54
N ARG A 58 12.17 -4.76 -4.37
CA ARG A 58 13.22 -5.70 -3.91
C ARG A 58 13.35 -6.92 -4.81
N GLY A 59 12.22 -7.41 -5.33
CA GLY A 59 12.15 -8.58 -6.20
C GLY A 59 12.54 -8.30 -7.65
N GLY A 60 12.79 -7.03 -8.01
CA GLY A 60 13.12 -6.64 -9.38
C GLY A 60 11.93 -6.75 -10.35
N ALA A 61 10.70 -6.63 -9.84
CA ALA A 61 9.50 -6.66 -10.65
C ALA A 61 9.26 -5.34 -11.41
N VAL A 62 9.96 -4.26 -11.03
CA VAL A 62 9.91 -2.98 -11.75
C VAL A 62 10.57 -3.15 -13.12
N PRO A 63 9.85 -2.89 -14.23
CA PRO A 63 10.40 -3.05 -15.58
C PRO A 63 11.51 -2.02 -15.87
N SER A 64 12.34 -2.32 -16.86
CA SER A 64 13.29 -1.36 -17.43
C SER A 64 12.59 -0.22 -18.17
N CYS A 65 13.30 0.89 -18.41
CA CYS A 65 12.82 2.02 -19.21
C CYS A 65 12.12 1.58 -20.51
N PRO A 66 10.84 1.96 -20.72
CA PRO A 66 10.02 1.43 -21.82
C PRO A 66 10.46 1.95 -23.20
N TYR A 67 10.90 3.21 -23.27
CA TYR A 67 11.37 3.82 -24.52
C TYR A 67 12.72 4.53 -24.28
N PRO A 68 13.84 3.79 -24.40
CA PRO A 68 15.18 4.36 -24.23
C PRO A 68 15.44 5.55 -25.17
N GLY A 69 16.10 6.59 -24.65
CA GLY A 69 16.40 7.81 -25.40
C GLY A 69 15.34 8.91 -25.30
N HIS A 70 14.19 8.63 -24.70
CA HIS A 70 13.18 9.63 -24.37
C HIS A 70 13.37 10.21 -22.97
N SER A 71 12.91 11.45 -22.78
CA SER A 71 12.76 12.03 -21.46
C SER A 71 11.69 11.29 -20.64
N PRO A 72 11.71 11.35 -19.30
CA PRO A 72 10.67 10.74 -18.48
C PRO A 72 9.25 11.22 -18.79
N GLU A 73 9.11 12.51 -19.11
CA GLU A 73 7.83 13.11 -19.48
C GLU A 73 7.33 12.57 -20.83
N GLU A 74 8.21 12.38 -21.81
CA GLU A 74 7.87 11.73 -23.07
C GLU A 74 7.52 10.26 -22.87
N ASN A 75 8.27 9.53 -22.04
CA ASN A 75 7.95 8.15 -21.66
C ASN A 75 6.56 8.05 -21.03
N PHE A 76 6.22 8.97 -20.13
CA PHE A 76 4.88 9.03 -19.56
C PHE A 76 3.82 9.19 -20.65
N ARG A 77 3.98 10.14 -21.58
CA ARG A 77 3.01 10.37 -22.66
C ARG A 77 2.85 9.15 -23.57
N LEU A 78 3.96 8.51 -23.93
CA LEU A 78 3.95 7.30 -24.77
C LEU A 78 3.26 6.12 -24.05
N LEU A 79 3.57 5.91 -22.76
CA LEU A 79 2.86 4.91 -21.94
C LEU A 79 1.37 5.22 -21.83
N PHE A 80 1.02 6.47 -21.55
CA PHE A 80 -0.37 6.90 -21.33
C PHE A 80 -1.24 6.70 -22.57
N MET A 81 -0.70 7.01 -23.76
CA MET A 81 -1.37 6.82 -25.05
C MET A 81 -1.22 5.41 -25.63
N GLY A 82 -0.37 4.58 -25.03
CA GLY A 82 -0.02 3.25 -25.52
C GLY A 82 -1.08 2.19 -25.24
N ASP A 83 -0.73 0.96 -25.60
CA ASP A 83 -1.54 -0.23 -25.33
C ASP A 83 -1.70 -0.47 -23.82
N GLU A 84 -2.91 -0.85 -23.40
CA GLU A 84 -3.26 -1.01 -21.99
C GLU A 84 -2.45 -2.11 -21.31
N GLU A 85 -2.29 -3.28 -21.95
CA GLU A 85 -1.53 -4.41 -21.39
C GLU A 85 -0.05 -4.05 -21.19
N PHE A 86 0.53 -3.28 -22.12
CA PHE A 86 1.89 -2.80 -21.99
C PHE A 86 2.03 -1.76 -20.86
N ARG A 87 1.07 -0.84 -20.76
CA ARG A 87 1.03 0.24 -19.76
C ARG A 87 0.86 -0.29 -18.35
N GLU A 88 0.02 -1.31 -18.14
CA GLU A 88 -0.20 -1.94 -16.84
C GLU A 88 1.07 -2.55 -16.22
N LYS A 89 2.05 -2.95 -17.04
CA LYS A 89 3.35 -3.44 -16.52
C LYS A 89 4.15 -2.35 -15.79
N HIS A 90 3.83 -1.09 -16.04
CA HIS A 90 4.50 0.07 -15.47
C HIS A 90 3.67 0.74 -14.39
N TRP A 91 2.45 0.27 -14.13
CA TRP A 91 1.59 0.75 -13.06
C TRP A 91 2.27 0.58 -11.70
N PHE A 92 2.23 1.64 -10.89
CA PHE A 92 2.98 1.69 -9.64
C PHE A 92 2.18 2.40 -8.54
N MET A 93 2.51 2.23 -7.27
CA MET A 93 1.84 2.97 -6.17
C MET A 93 0.30 2.94 -6.15
N HIS A 94 -0.32 1.80 -6.50
CA HIS A 94 -1.76 1.58 -6.34
C HIS A 94 -2.12 1.35 -4.87
N TRP A 95 -2.11 2.43 -4.09
CA TRP A 95 -2.24 2.40 -2.63
C TRP A 95 -3.66 2.71 -2.14
N GLY A 96 -4.62 2.73 -3.06
CA GLY A 96 -6.04 2.94 -2.76
C GLY A 96 -6.42 4.43 -2.85
N PRO A 97 -7.40 4.89 -2.06
CA PRO A 97 -7.95 6.25 -2.16
C PRO A 97 -6.92 7.38 -2.02
N THR A 98 -5.81 7.14 -1.32
CA THR A 98 -4.73 8.12 -1.16
C THR A 98 -3.96 8.39 -2.48
N THR A 99 -4.06 7.50 -3.48
CA THR A 99 -3.37 7.64 -4.77
C THR A 99 -4.27 7.37 -5.99
N ASP A 100 -5.58 7.21 -5.80
CA ASP A 100 -6.51 6.89 -6.90
C ASP A 100 -6.75 8.05 -7.88
N ASN A 101 -6.43 9.27 -7.46
CA ASN A 101 -6.45 10.47 -8.29
C ASN A 101 -5.14 10.69 -9.08
N LEU A 102 -4.24 9.71 -9.08
CA LEU A 102 -2.96 9.76 -9.76
C LEU A 102 -2.92 8.73 -10.90
N THR A 103 -2.14 9.04 -11.94
CA THR A 103 -1.61 8.04 -12.89
C THR A 103 -0.10 7.92 -12.67
N PRO A 104 0.33 7.07 -11.74
CA PRO A 104 1.74 6.78 -11.50
C PRO A 104 2.25 5.65 -12.38
N TYR A 105 3.36 5.88 -13.07
CA TYR A 105 4.18 4.82 -13.64
C TYR A 105 5.58 4.81 -13.03
N ALA A 106 6.20 3.62 -13.02
CA ALA A 106 7.59 3.47 -12.62
C ALA A 106 8.37 2.55 -13.56
N TYR A 107 9.66 2.82 -13.70
CA TYR A 107 10.60 1.98 -14.42
C TYR A 107 12.03 2.21 -13.92
N LEU A 108 12.92 1.27 -14.21
CA LEU A 108 14.35 1.38 -13.93
C LEU A 108 15.10 2.01 -15.10
N GLN A 109 15.91 3.02 -14.82
CA GLN A 109 16.82 3.63 -15.78
C GLN A 109 18.11 4.02 -15.07
N ASP A 110 19.26 3.59 -15.63
CA ASP A 110 20.59 3.92 -15.11
C ASP A 110 20.79 3.59 -13.62
N GLY A 111 20.13 2.52 -13.15
CA GLY A 111 20.18 2.07 -11.75
C GLY A 111 19.24 2.82 -10.80
N GLU A 112 18.48 3.80 -11.30
CA GLU A 112 17.50 4.56 -10.53
C GLU A 112 16.07 4.09 -10.82
N LEU A 113 15.23 4.17 -9.79
CA LEU A 113 13.78 4.10 -9.93
C LEU A 113 13.28 5.47 -10.39
N VAL A 114 12.73 5.51 -11.60
CA VAL A 114 12.12 6.71 -12.17
C VAL A 114 10.61 6.63 -11.96
N LEU A 115 10.06 7.60 -11.23
CA LEU A 115 8.62 7.77 -11.05
C LEU A 115 8.13 8.88 -11.96
N VAL A 116 7.09 8.61 -12.74
CA VAL A 116 6.41 9.60 -13.59
C VAL A 116 4.92 9.61 -13.26
N ILE A 117 4.41 10.76 -12.85
CA ILE A 117 3.09 10.85 -12.21
C ILE A 117 2.30 12.01 -12.81
N ARG A 118 1.05 11.75 -13.18
CA ARG A 118 0.08 12.78 -13.56
C ARG A 118 -1.12 12.79 -12.61
N PHE A 119 -1.66 13.97 -12.33
CA PHE A 119 -2.91 14.13 -11.58
C PHE A 119 -4.15 14.00 -12.46
N TRP A 120 -5.16 13.28 -11.99
CA TRP A 120 -6.47 13.18 -12.65
C TRP A 120 -7.29 14.45 -12.47
N GLY A 121 -7.74 15.01 -13.59
CA GLY A 121 -8.64 16.16 -13.64
C GLY A 121 -7.95 17.51 -13.48
N GLU A 122 -6.62 17.57 -13.53
CA GLU A 122 -5.92 18.84 -13.77
C GLU A 122 -5.92 19.14 -15.26
N GLU A 123 -6.17 20.41 -15.63
CA GLU A 123 -6.15 20.87 -17.04
C GLU A 123 -4.73 20.89 -17.63
N THR A 124 -3.72 20.78 -16.79
CA THR A 124 -2.31 20.77 -17.20
C THR A 124 -1.84 19.37 -17.59
N ASP A 125 -1.03 19.27 -18.63
CA ASP A 125 -0.29 18.05 -18.99
C ASP A 125 1.03 17.92 -18.20
N ASP A 126 1.09 18.53 -17.01
CA ASP A 126 2.26 18.51 -16.15
C ASP A 126 2.48 17.10 -15.59
N VAL A 127 3.67 16.56 -15.86
CA VAL A 127 4.13 15.29 -15.33
C VAL A 127 5.13 15.57 -14.22
N VAL A 128 4.86 15.01 -13.03
CA VAL A 128 5.82 15.00 -11.93
C VAL A 128 6.83 13.89 -12.18
N VAL A 129 8.10 14.25 -12.16
CA VAL A 129 9.21 13.31 -12.34
C VAL A 129 10.02 13.26 -11.06
N ALA A 130 10.28 12.05 -10.58
CA ALA A 130 11.21 11.82 -9.49
C ALA A 130 12.19 10.70 -9.86
N ARG A 131 13.43 10.86 -9.39
CA ARG A 131 14.47 9.84 -9.48
C ARG A 131 14.94 9.51 -8.08
N ILE A 132 15.06 8.23 -7.79
CA ILE A 132 15.48 7.75 -6.47
C ILE A 132 16.15 6.39 -6.61
N ALA A 133 17.19 6.13 -5.82
CA ALA A 133 17.77 4.79 -5.75
C ALA A 133 16.72 3.78 -5.23
N PRO A 134 16.57 2.58 -5.83
CA PRO A 134 15.60 1.59 -5.39
C PRO A 134 15.66 1.28 -3.88
N ASP A 135 16.87 1.13 -3.33
CA ASP A 135 17.08 0.87 -1.90
C ASP A 135 16.63 2.04 -1.01
N GLN A 136 16.81 3.28 -1.48
CA GLN A 136 16.37 4.46 -0.75
C GLN A 136 14.84 4.59 -0.77
N PHE A 137 14.21 4.27 -1.90
CA PHE A 137 12.75 4.20 -1.99
C PHE A 137 12.21 3.14 -1.02
N VAL A 138 12.75 1.93 -1.06
CA VAL A 138 12.39 0.83 -0.16
C VAL A 138 12.54 1.23 1.31
N ALA A 139 13.69 1.77 1.70
CA ALA A 139 13.93 2.19 3.08
C ALA A 139 12.94 3.27 3.54
N THR A 140 12.58 4.20 2.65
CA THR A 140 11.61 5.27 2.93
C THR A 140 10.21 4.71 3.16
N VAL A 141 9.74 3.85 2.25
CA VAL A 141 8.41 3.23 2.33
C VAL A 141 8.33 2.27 3.52
N GLU A 142 9.38 1.49 3.77
CA GLU A 142 9.44 0.53 4.88
C GLU A 142 9.38 1.24 6.24
N ALA A 143 10.20 2.29 6.44
CA ALA A 143 10.21 3.04 7.70
C ALA A 143 8.86 3.72 7.99
N ALA A 144 8.18 4.22 6.95
CA ALA A 144 6.84 4.79 7.08
C ALA A 144 5.80 3.71 7.41
N ALA A 145 5.82 2.56 6.73
CA ALA A 145 4.92 1.45 7.02
C ALA A 145 5.10 0.92 8.46
N ASP A 146 6.35 0.76 8.91
CA ASP A 146 6.68 0.34 10.29
C ASP A 146 6.13 1.31 11.33
N LEU A 147 6.20 2.61 11.08
CA LEU A 147 5.61 3.63 11.94
C LEU A 147 4.09 3.48 12.01
N LEU A 148 3.45 3.38 10.85
CA LEU A 148 1.99 3.28 10.72
C LEU A 148 1.45 2.04 11.43
N GLU A 149 2.10 0.88 11.25
CA GLU A 149 1.71 -0.37 11.90
C GLU A 149 1.89 -0.32 13.42
N ARG A 150 3.02 0.22 13.89
CA ARG A 150 3.32 0.34 15.31
C ARG A 150 2.32 1.24 16.02
N GLU A 151 1.95 2.36 15.42
CA GLU A 151 1.06 3.36 16.00
C GLU A 151 -0.43 3.10 15.69
N SER A 152 -0.75 2.05 14.94
CA SER A 152 -2.14 1.70 14.63
C SER A 152 -2.93 1.36 15.90
N PRO A 153 -4.16 1.87 16.11
CA PRO A 153 -4.96 1.60 17.32
C PRO A 153 -5.25 0.11 17.60
N ARG A 154 -5.05 -0.76 16.60
CA ARG A 154 -5.13 -2.23 16.76
C ARG A 154 -3.91 -2.82 17.48
N SER A 155 -2.73 -2.21 17.39
CA SER A 155 -1.51 -2.70 18.07
C SER A 155 -1.61 -2.51 19.59
N GLU A 156 -2.31 -1.46 20.06
CA GLU A 156 -2.53 -1.20 21.49
C GLU A 156 -3.42 -2.26 22.17
N ARG A 157 -4.34 -2.90 21.43
CA ARG A 157 -5.18 -3.97 21.97
C ARG A 157 -4.46 -5.30 22.16
N ARG A 158 -3.32 -5.54 21.50
CA ARG A 158 -2.49 -6.74 21.73
C ARG A 158 -1.56 -6.61 22.94
N GLY A 159 -1.30 -5.39 23.43
CA GLY A 159 -0.44 -5.14 24.59
C GLY A 159 -1.12 -5.12 25.96
N ARG A 160 -2.46 -5.01 26.03
CA ARG A 160 -3.24 -4.91 27.30
C ARG A 160 -4.18 -6.10 27.53
N GLY A 161 -3.76 -7.31 27.15
CA GLY A 161 -4.58 -8.52 27.21
C GLY A 161 -3.94 -9.72 27.91
N ALA A 162 -2.99 -9.51 28.82
CA ALA A 162 -2.46 -10.57 29.70
C ALA A 162 -2.83 -10.24 31.17
N GLY A 163 -4.13 -10.13 31.44
CA GLY A 163 -4.68 -9.84 32.77
C GLY A 163 -5.76 -10.84 33.14
N ARG A 164 -5.37 -11.88 33.88
CA ARG A 164 -6.17 -12.72 34.80
C ARG A 164 -7.67 -12.87 34.50
N PHE A 165 -8.06 -14.06 34.04
CA PHE A 165 -9.37 -14.63 34.36
C PHE A 165 -9.31 -15.28 35.76
N PRO A 166 -10.13 -14.86 36.74
CA PRO A 166 -10.33 -15.64 37.95
C PRO A 166 -11.44 -16.67 37.71
N GLY A 167 -11.05 -17.93 37.92
CA GLY A 167 -11.84 -19.12 38.25
C GLY A 167 -13.35 -19.16 38.01
N VAL A 168 -13.77 -20.14 37.21
CA VAL A 168 -14.99 -20.91 37.50
C VAL A 168 -14.61 -22.39 37.55
N ARG A 169 -14.95 -23.00 38.69
CA ARG A 169 -14.66 -24.39 39.04
C ARG A 169 -15.53 -25.37 38.24
N GLU A 170 -14.89 -26.51 37.98
CA GLU A 170 -15.36 -27.82 37.62
C GLU A 170 -16.68 -28.27 38.28
N ALA A 171 -17.58 -28.86 37.48
CA ALA A 171 -18.60 -29.82 37.96
C ALA A 171 -19.07 -30.78 36.83
N ALA A 172 -18.63 -32.03 36.95
CA ALA A 172 -19.32 -33.31 36.73
C ALA A 172 -20.13 -33.62 35.43
N GLN A 173 -19.71 -34.71 34.76
CA GLN A 173 -20.52 -35.66 33.98
C GLN A 173 -21.11 -36.76 34.90
N PRO A 174 -21.97 -37.72 34.44
CA PRO A 174 -23.13 -37.70 33.52
C PRO A 174 -24.33 -38.49 34.16
N PRO A 175 -25.37 -38.97 33.43
CA PRO A 175 -25.26 -40.32 32.85
C PRO A 175 -25.96 -40.56 31.49
N SER A 176 -25.53 -41.67 30.89
CA SER A 176 -25.95 -42.28 29.62
C SER A 176 -27.34 -42.94 29.62
N ALA A 177 -27.82 -43.21 28.39
CA ALA A 177 -28.73 -44.29 27.89
C ALA A 177 -29.97 -43.71 27.15
N VAL A 178 -30.51 -44.23 26.04
CA VAL A 178 -30.27 -45.43 25.22
C VAL A 178 -31.09 -45.30 23.90
N ASN A 179 -30.53 -45.83 22.81
CA ASN A 179 -31.10 -46.40 21.55
C ASN A 179 -32.32 -45.83 20.80
N GLY A 180 -32.17 -45.75 19.47
CA GLY A 180 -33.31 -45.89 18.55
C GLY A 180 -33.05 -45.70 17.04
N ARG A 181 -32.40 -46.68 16.38
CA ARG A 181 -32.59 -47.12 14.97
C ARG A 181 -32.53 -46.11 13.78
N ARG A 182 -31.49 -46.30 12.95
CA ARG A 182 -31.46 -46.14 11.47
C ARG A 182 -32.24 -47.30 10.77
N PRO A 183 -32.41 -47.42 9.41
CA PRO A 183 -31.89 -46.64 8.25
C PRO A 183 -32.86 -46.48 7.00
N ARG A 184 -32.29 -45.91 5.90
CA ARG A 184 -32.60 -46.08 4.43
C ARG A 184 -33.80 -45.28 3.86
N ARG A 185 -33.87 -44.78 2.60
CA ARG A 185 -33.12 -44.86 1.31
C ARG A 185 -33.67 -43.72 0.40
N ALA A 186 -32.86 -43.02 -0.41
CA ALA A 186 -32.70 -43.10 -1.89
C ALA A 186 -33.78 -42.44 -2.80
N GLY A 187 -33.29 -41.80 -3.89
CA GLY A 187 -33.99 -41.26 -5.07
C GLY A 187 -33.67 -39.77 -5.24
N VAL A 188 -32.83 -39.28 -6.17
CA VAL A 188 -32.69 -39.48 -7.63
C VAL A 188 -34.02 -39.30 -8.36
N GLY A 189 -34.11 -38.16 -9.05
CA GLY A 189 -35.18 -37.70 -9.93
C GLY A 189 -34.85 -36.28 -10.35
#